data_AF-A0AAQ3S4V5-F1
#
_entry.id   AF-A0AAQ3S4V5-F1
#
_cell.length_a   1.000
_cell.length_b   1.000
_cell.length_c   1.000
_cell.angle_alpha   90.00
_cell.angle_beta   90.00
_cell.angle_gamma   90.00
#
_symmetry.space_group_name_H-M   'P 1'
#
loop_
_entity.id
_entity.type
_entity.pdbx_description
1 polymer ?
#
loop_
_entity_poly.entity_id
_entity_poly.type
_entity_poly.pdbx_seq_one_letter_code
_entity_poly.pdbx_strand_id
1 'polypeptide(L)'
;MANDNSSSITNPHEPSKPTCITLNNGSFPALPMTISTTVVPLTLNLAYQTYVDRTVVKGASPHDVQRCRLGVPQLKENTKPLCFILVMMFMFVVSVMLQVAYGQHHIRCLPKEREALLPFKAAIVDHNGMLSSWTTPDCCQWEGIRCTNLTAHIISLHLPGPYYYLDSGRYISGEIHKSLMKLRHLQYFNLSFNDFRDTNIPEFLGSLTNLRYLDLSSSYFS
;
A
#
# COMPACT_ATOMS: atom_id res chain seq x y z
N MET A 1 42.30 -89.69 -35.08
CA MET A 1 40.96 -90.05 -35.61
C MET A 1 39.99 -90.03 -34.43
N ALA A 2 38.95 -89.18 -34.53
CA ALA A 2 37.70 -89.10 -33.73
C ALA A 2 37.83 -88.92 -32.19
N ASN A 3 36.95 -88.26 -31.42
CA ASN A 3 35.74 -87.46 -31.65
C ASN A 3 35.39 -86.71 -30.33
N ASP A 4 34.75 -85.54 -30.48
CA ASP A 4 33.62 -84.95 -29.73
C ASP A 4 33.49 -84.85 -28.18
N ASN A 5 33.10 -83.62 -27.79
CA ASN A 5 32.01 -83.19 -26.89
C ASN A 5 32.16 -83.03 -25.35
N SER A 6 31.98 -81.75 -24.97
CA SER A 6 31.20 -81.18 -23.85
C SER A 6 31.45 -81.61 -22.41
N SER A 7 31.90 -80.67 -21.57
CA SER A 7 31.10 -80.00 -20.51
C SER A 7 32.01 -79.29 -19.50
N SER A 8 31.73 -78.01 -19.20
CA SER A 8 32.30 -77.30 -18.04
C SER A 8 31.16 -76.63 -17.29
N ILE A 9 31.04 -77.01 -16.03
CA ILE A 9 30.11 -76.52 -15.02
C ILE A 9 30.81 -75.38 -14.28
N THR A 10 30.21 -74.19 -14.23
CA THR A 10 30.56 -73.15 -13.24
C THR A 10 29.31 -72.72 -12.47
N ASN A 11 29.49 -72.61 -11.16
CA ASN A 11 28.48 -72.44 -10.12
C ASN A 11 27.65 -71.14 -10.24
N PRO A 12 26.37 -71.11 -9.85
CA PRO A 12 25.51 -69.94 -9.94
C PRO A 12 25.33 -69.18 -8.61
N HIS A 13 25.00 -67.88 -8.75
CA HIS A 13 24.36 -66.97 -7.80
C HIS A 13 25.18 -66.33 -6.65
N GLU A 14 25.88 -65.25 -6.98
CA GLU A 14 26.04 -64.10 -6.08
C GLU A 14 24.88 -63.12 -6.33
N PRO A 15 24.08 -62.71 -5.32
CA PRO A 15 23.01 -61.74 -5.53
C PRO A 15 23.59 -60.34 -5.76
N SER A 16 23.16 -59.71 -6.84
CA SER A 16 23.55 -58.35 -7.22
C SER A 16 23.28 -57.34 -6.09
N LYS A 17 24.30 -56.55 -5.76
CA LYS A 17 24.23 -55.45 -4.79
C LYS A 17 23.21 -54.40 -5.30
N PRO A 18 22.29 -53.88 -4.47
CA PRO A 18 21.32 -52.88 -4.93
C PRO A 18 22.03 -51.57 -5.29
N THR A 19 21.82 -51.09 -6.51
CA THR A 19 22.33 -49.80 -6.99
C THR A 19 21.27 -48.73 -6.71
N CYS A 20 21.49 -47.83 -5.74
CA CYS A 20 20.58 -46.70 -5.51
C CYS A 20 20.73 -45.70 -6.69
N ILE A 21 19.65 -45.42 -7.42
CA ILE A 21 19.64 -44.51 -8.57
C ILE A 21 18.90 -43.23 -8.17
N THR A 22 19.53 -42.07 -8.29
CA THR A 22 18.84 -40.77 -8.22
C THR A 22 18.14 -40.52 -9.56
N LEU A 23 16.81 -40.51 -9.57
CA LEU A 23 16.05 -40.03 -10.73
C LEU A 23 16.20 -38.50 -10.81
N ASN A 24 16.94 -38.02 -11.81
CA ASN A 24 16.90 -36.61 -12.18
C ASN A 24 15.47 -36.25 -12.61
N ASN A 25 14.98 -35.12 -12.09
CA ASN A 25 13.64 -34.58 -12.31
C ASN A 25 13.19 -34.68 -13.77
N GLY A 26 12.25 -35.58 -14.04
CA GLY A 26 11.47 -35.58 -15.28
C GLY A 26 10.46 -34.44 -15.28
N SER A 27 10.28 -33.84 -16.45
CA SER A 27 9.38 -32.74 -16.80
C SER A 27 7.98 -32.81 -16.16
N PHE A 28 7.55 -31.68 -15.60
CA PHE A 28 6.23 -31.45 -14.98
C PHE A 28 5.12 -31.29 -16.03
N PRO A 29 3.92 -31.85 -15.84
CA PRO A 29 2.72 -31.34 -16.49
C PRO A 29 2.18 -30.14 -15.71
N ALA A 30 1.90 -29.03 -16.40
CA ALA A 30 1.23 -27.87 -15.83
C ALA A 30 -0.24 -28.23 -15.51
N LEU A 31 -0.67 -27.99 -14.26
CA LEU A 31 -2.08 -27.96 -13.87
C LEU A 31 -2.48 -26.53 -13.48
N PRO A 32 -3.70 -26.08 -13.79
CA PRO A 32 -4.11 -24.69 -13.60
C PRO A 32 -4.43 -24.43 -12.13
N MET A 33 -3.78 -23.43 -11.53
CA MET A 33 -4.17 -22.89 -10.22
C MET A 33 -5.10 -21.70 -10.41
N THR A 34 -6.39 -21.88 -10.10
CA THR A 34 -7.26 -20.77 -9.71
C THR A 34 -7.02 -20.49 -8.22
N ILE A 35 -6.57 -19.27 -7.91
CA ILE A 35 -6.20 -18.84 -6.56
C ILE A 35 -7.42 -18.18 -5.90
N SER A 36 -7.96 -18.82 -4.86
CA SER A 36 -8.86 -18.19 -3.88
C SER A 36 -8.04 -17.78 -2.65
N THR A 37 -8.14 -16.52 -2.24
CA THR A 37 -7.17 -15.81 -1.37
C THR A 37 -7.30 -16.05 0.14
N THR A 38 -7.97 -17.12 0.60
CA THR A 38 -8.32 -17.25 2.03
C THR A 38 -7.75 -18.46 2.78
N VAL A 39 -6.89 -19.32 2.19
CA VAL A 39 -6.52 -20.60 2.87
C VAL A 39 -5.04 -21.06 2.75
N VAL A 40 -4.11 -20.15 2.43
CA VAL A 40 -2.74 -20.49 1.97
C VAL A 40 -1.79 -21.21 2.96
N PRO A 41 -1.88 -21.11 4.32
CA PRO A 41 -0.81 -21.70 5.15
C PRO A 41 -0.88 -23.23 5.33
N LEU A 42 -2.06 -23.84 5.30
CA LEU A 42 -2.26 -25.25 5.69
C LEU A 42 -2.16 -26.22 4.51
N THR A 43 -2.57 -25.80 3.31
CA THR A 43 -2.57 -26.66 2.12
C THR A 43 -1.18 -26.86 1.52
N LEU A 44 -0.27 -25.88 1.67
CA LEU A 44 1.11 -26.00 1.22
C LEU A 44 1.91 -27.02 2.05
N ASN A 45 1.63 -27.11 3.35
CA ASN A 45 2.39 -27.95 4.28
C ASN A 45 2.06 -29.44 4.09
N LEU A 46 0.79 -29.76 3.81
CA LEU A 46 0.34 -31.12 3.49
C LEU A 46 0.80 -31.59 2.11
N ALA A 47 0.87 -30.70 1.12
CA ALA A 47 1.41 -31.00 -0.21
C ALA A 47 2.92 -31.30 -0.17
N TYR A 48 3.69 -30.60 0.67
CA TYR A 48 5.11 -30.86 0.86
C TYR A 48 5.36 -32.22 1.53
N GLN A 49 4.59 -32.56 2.57
CA GLN A 49 4.70 -33.84 3.27
C GLN A 49 4.32 -35.04 2.39
N THR A 50 3.26 -34.93 1.58
CA THR A 50 2.84 -36.01 0.67
C THR A 50 3.76 -36.20 -0.54
N TYR A 51 4.51 -35.17 -0.95
CA TYR A 51 5.50 -35.25 -2.02
C TYR A 51 6.74 -36.09 -1.64
N VAL A 52 7.15 -36.07 -0.37
CA VAL A 52 8.35 -36.79 0.12
C VAL A 52 8.13 -38.31 0.23
N ASP A 53 6.90 -38.77 0.43
CA ASP A 53 6.59 -40.17 0.80
C ASP A 53 6.33 -41.10 -0.40
N ARG A 54 6.16 -40.59 -1.62
CA ARG A 54 5.76 -41.39 -2.80
C ARG A 54 6.89 -41.97 -3.64
N THR A 55 8.15 -41.64 -3.37
CA THR A 55 9.31 -42.25 -4.03
C THR A 55 9.81 -43.47 -3.24
N VAL A 56 8.89 -44.35 -2.83
CA VAL A 56 9.23 -45.68 -2.31
C VAL A 56 9.10 -46.67 -3.47
N VAL A 57 10.25 -47.14 -3.91
CA VAL A 57 10.50 -48.14 -4.95
C VAL A 57 9.49 -49.28 -4.89
N LYS A 58 8.67 -49.47 -5.94
CA LYS A 58 7.86 -50.68 -6.10
C LYS A 58 8.80 -51.89 -6.19
N GLY A 59 8.83 -52.71 -5.14
CA GLY A 59 9.55 -53.99 -5.11
C GLY A 59 10.78 -54.08 -4.21
N ALA A 60 11.11 -53.06 -3.40
CA ALA A 60 12.24 -53.15 -2.46
C ALA A 60 11.84 -53.84 -1.14
N SER A 61 12.68 -54.75 -0.64
CA SER A 61 12.54 -55.33 0.70
C SER A 61 12.68 -54.24 1.78
N PRO A 62 11.96 -54.32 2.92
CA PRO A 62 12.10 -53.36 4.02
C PRO A 62 13.55 -53.13 4.48
N HIS A 63 14.41 -54.14 4.32
CA HIS A 63 15.84 -54.07 4.67
C HIS A 63 16.68 -53.23 3.70
N ASP A 64 16.30 -53.17 2.42
CA ASP A 64 17.02 -52.43 1.37
C ASP A 64 16.71 -50.93 1.42
N VAL A 65 15.46 -50.59 1.79
CA VAL A 65 15.04 -49.21 2.05
C VAL A 65 15.83 -48.60 3.22
N GLN A 66 16.10 -49.40 4.26
CA GLN A 66 16.88 -48.96 5.41
C GLN A 66 18.37 -48.72 5.07
N ARG A 67 18.94 -49.50 4.13
CA ARG A 67 20.33 -49.30 3.67
C ARG A 67 20.50 -48.05 2.82
N CYS A 68 19.61 -47.75 1.86
CA CYS A 68 19.73 -46.49 1.11
C CYS A 68 19.50 -45.27 2.04
N ARG A 69 18.70 -45.38 3.11
CA ARG A 69 18.55 -44.33 4.14
C ARG A 69 19.84 -44.02 4.90
N LEU A 70 20.66 -45.03 5.21
CA LEU A 70 21.90 -44.89 5.98
C LEU A 70 23.07 -44.32 5.16
N GLY A 71 22.97 -44.35 3.82
CA GLY A 71 24.02 -43.86 2.90
C GLY A 71 23.81 -42.43 2.38
N VAL A 72 22.66 -41.80 2.66
CA VAL A 72 22.45 -40.39 2.33
C VAL A 72 23.13 -39.54 3.40
N PRO A 73 24.08 -38.65 3.04
CA PRO A 73 24.57 -37.67 4.00
C PRO A 73 23.38 -36.84 4.47
N GLN A 74 23.01 -36.98 5.74
CA GLN A 74 21.97 -36.20 6.38
C GLN A 74 22.31 -34.72 6.19
N LEU A 75 21.62 -34.06 5.26
CA LEU A 75 21.64 -32.62 5.13
C LEU A 75 21.20 -32.05 6.48
N LYS A 76 22.20 -31.59 7.23
CA LYS A 76 22.13 -31.12 8.61
C LYS A 76 20.84 -30.32 8.82
N GLU A 77 19.91 -30.84 9.62
CA GLU A 77 18.62 -30.18 9.89
C GLU A 77 18.77 -28.80 10.57
N ASN A 78 19.98 -28.46 11.01
CA ASN A 78 20.32 -27.22 11.69
C ASN A 78 20.31 -25.97 10.78
N THR A 79 20.17 -26.12 9.45
CA THR A 79 19.99 -24.99 8.51
C THR A 79 18.54 -24.51 8.40
N LYS A 80 17.56 -25.32 8.85
CA LYS A 80 16.13 -24.99 8.85
C LYS A 80 15.75 -23.83 9.78
N PRO A 81 16.21 -23.77 11.05
CA PRO A 81 15.85 -22.67 11.94
C PRO A 81 16.48 -21.35 11.49
N LEU A 82 17.71 -21.37 10.96
CA LEU A 82 18.37 -20.17 10.45
C LEU A 82 17.65 -19.61 9.23
N CYS A 83 17.25 -20.47 8.28
CA CYS A 83 16.45 -20.07 7.13
C CYS A 83 15.09 -19.49 7.56
N PHE A 84 14.43 -20.12 8.54
CA PHE A 84 13.16 -19.62 9.08
C PHE A 84 13.33 -18.25 9.74
N ILE A 85 14.38 -18.04 10.55
CA ILE A 85 14.70 -16.75 11.17
C ILE A 85 14.97 -15.68 10.10
N LEU A 86 15.75 -16.01 9.06
CA LEU A 86 16.05 -15.08 7.96
C LEU A 86 14.80 -14.68 7.18
N VAL A 87 13.89 -15.62 6.91
CA VAL A 87 12.60 -15.35 6.24
C VAL A 87 11.72 -14.46 7.12
N MET A 88 11.64 -14.74 8.42
CA MET A 88 10.86 -13.93 9.36
C MET A 88 11.42 -12.50 9.48
N MET A 89 12.74 -12.34 9.54
CA MET A 89 13.39 -11.03 9.53
C MET A 89 13.14 -10.26 8.24
N PHE A 90 13.23 -10.93 7.08
CA PHE A 90 12.93 -10.31 5.79
C PHE A 90 11.48 -9.84 5.71
N MET A 91 10.51 -10.67 6.14
CA MET A 91 9.09 -10.30 6.18
C MET A 91 8.82 -9.12 7.11
N PHE A 92 9.49 -9.06 8.27
CA PHE A 92 9.41 -7.93 9.18
C PHE A 92 9.96 -6.64 8.55
N VAL A 93 11.14 -6.70 7.93
CA VAL A 93 11.72 -5.54 7.23
C VAL A 93 10.81 -5.08 6.09
N VAL A 94 10.29 -5.99 5.27
CA VAL A 94 9.31 -5.67 4.22
C VAL A 94 8.06 -5.02 4.82
N SER A 95 7.56 -5.49 5.96
CA SER A 95 6.40 -4.89 6.63
C SER A 95 6.67 -3.47 7.13
N VAL A 96 7.85 -3.22 7.71
CA VAL A 96 8.27 -1.88 8.16
C VAL A 96 8.48 -0.96 6.96
N MET A 97 9.12 -1.43 5.89
CA MET A 97 9.27 -0.68 4.65
C MET A 97 7.92 -0.40 3.99
N LEU A 98 6.96 -1.34 4.06
CA LEU A 98 5.59 -1.11 3.65
C LEU A 98 4.94 -0.01 4.50
N GLN A 99 5.08 -0.04 5.83
CA GLN A 99 4.52 1.00 6.69
C GLN A 99 5.14 2.38 6.48
N VAL A 100 6.43 2.46 6.14
CA VAL A 100 7.12 3.72 5.82
C VAL A 100 6.78 4.19 4.41
N ALA A 101 6.69 3.29 3.43
CA ALA A 101 6.28 3.60 2.05
C ALA A 101 4.79 3.98 1.97
N TYR A 102 3.95 3.31 2.76
CA TYR A 102 2.56 3.69 3.04
C TYR A 102 2.47 4.57 4.29
N GLY A 103 3.53 5.33 4.62
CA GLY A 103 3.50 6.30 5.71
C GLY A 103 2.24 7.14 5.53
N GLN A 104 1.23 6.87 6.34
CA GLN A 104 -0.13 7.35 6.08
C GLN A 104 -0.07 8.86 6.23
N HIS A 105 0.10 9.57 5.12
CA HIS A 105 -0.33 10.94 5.03
C HIS A 105 -1.86 10.89 5.04
N HIS A 106 -2.42 10.68 6.24
CA HIS A 106 -3.86 10.68 6.45
C HIS A 106 -4.34 12.03 5.95
N ILE A 107 -5.04 12.02 4.82
CA ILE A 107 -5.67 13.20 4.25
C ILE A 107 -6.57 13.74 5.35
N ARG A 108 -6.18 14.87 5.95
CA ARG A 108 -6.90 15.44 7.09
C ARG A 108 -8.18 16.11 6.61
N CYS A 109 -8.12 16.73 5.44
CA CYS A 109 -9.26 17.41 4.86
C CYS A 109 -10.49 16.50 4.67
N LEU A 110 -11.62 16.89 5.29
CA LEU A 110 -12.89 16.20 5.14
C LEU A 110 -13.45 16.40 3.72
N PRO A 111 -13.91 15.34 3.02
CA PRO A 111 -14.40 15.44 1.64
C PRO A 111 -15.49 16.51 1.45
N LYS A 112 -16.44 16.60 2.39
CA LYS A 112 -17.54 17.57 2.34
C LYS A 112 -17.07 19.03 2.43
N GLU A 113 -16.03 19.30 3.20
CA GLU A 113 -15.47 20.64 3.37
C GLU A 113 -14.59 21.00 2.17
N ARG A 114 -13.85 20.03 1.62
CA ARG A 114 -13.13 20.20 0.35
C ARG A 114 -14.07 20.55 -0.79
N GLU A 115 -15.17 19.80 -0.94
CA GLU A 115 -16.21 20.06 -1.93
C GLU A 115 -16.92 21.41 -1.73
N ALA A 116 -16.85 21.99 -0.53
CA ALA A 116 -17.33 23.35 -0.27
C ALA A 116 -16.35 24.42 -0.72
N LEU A 117 -15.04 24.18 -0.56
CA LEU A 117 -13.98 25.09 -0.99
C LEU A 117 -13.77 25.10 -2.51
N LEU A 118 -14.02 24.00 -3.22
CA LEU A 118 -13.77 23.93 -4.67
C LEU A 118 -14.65 24.90 -5.48
N PRO A 119 -15.98 25.00 -5.27
CA PRO A 119 -16.80 26.00 -5.95
C PRO A 119 -16.44 27.44 -5.53
N PHE A 120 -16.03 27.65 -4.27
CA PHE A 120 -15.49 28.93 -3.83
C PHE A 120 -14.25 29.30 -4.62
N LYS A 121 -13.25 28.40 -4.72
CA LYS A 121 -12.06 28.60 -5.54
C LYS A 121 -12.41 28.91 -7.00
N ALA A 122 -13.40 28.23 -7.58
CA ALA A 122 -13.81 28.44 -8.96
C ALA A 122 -14.50 29.79 -9.21
N ALA A 123 -15.14 30.37 -8.19
CA ALA A 123 -15.79 31.68 -8.26
C ALA A 123 -14.82 32.85 -7.99
N ILE A 124 -13.64 32.54 -7.44
CA ILE A 124 -12.59 33.53 -7.18
C ILE A 124 -11.74 33.74 -8.44
N VAL A 125 -11.50 35.00 -8.75
CA VAL A 125 -10.53 35.43 -9.75
C VAL A 125 -9.21 35.71 -9.03
N ASP A 126 -8.18 34.92 -9.34
CA ASP A 126 -6.86 34.96 -8.72
C ASP A 126 -5.77 35.20 -9.78
N HIS A 127 -5.49 36.47 -10.07
CA HIS A 127 -4.52 36.85 -11.10
C HIS A 127 -3.06 36.58 -10.69
N ASN A 128 -2.78 36.53 -9.38
CA ASN A 128 -1.41 36.55 -8.85
C ASN A 128 -1.04 35.27 -8.09
N GLY A 129 -1.89 34.25 -8.14
CA GLY A 129 -1.63 32.93 -7.61
C GLY A 129 -1.68 32.86 -6.08
N MET A 130 -2.53 33.66 -5.44
CA MET A 130 -2.78 33.58 -4.01
C MET A 130 -3.36 32.21 -3.58
N LEU A 131 -4.11 31.56 -4.48
CA LEU A 131 -4.67 30.22 -4.30
C LEU A 131 -3.83 29.12 -4.98
N SER A 132 -2.56 29.41 -5.32
CA SER A 132 -1.69 28.48 -6.04
C SER A 132 -1.40 27.18 -5.27
N SER A 133 -1.40 27.22 -3.94
CA SER A 133 -1.22 26.04 -3.08
C SER A 133 -2.46 25.12 -3.04
N TRP A 134 -3.62 25.56 -3.53
CA TRP A 134 -4.89 24.84 -3.44
C TRP A 134 -5.02 23.72 -4.49
N THR A 135 -4.05 22.83 -4.57
CA THR A 135 -3.94 21.78 -5.60
C THR A 135 -3.96 20.37 -5.04
N THR A 136 -3.54 20.19 -3.78
CA THR A 136 -3.42 18.88 -3.15
C THR A 136 -4.76 18.33 -2.65
N PRO A 137 -4.84 17.01 -2.37
CA PRO A 137 -6.01 16.42 -1.73
C PRO A 137 -6.28 16.89 -0.31
N ASP A 138 -5.23 17.25 0.42
CA ASP A 138 -5.31 17.69 1.81
C ASP A 138 -5.40 19.22 1.90
N CYS A 139 -6.64 19.73 1.93
CA CYS A 139 -6.89 21.17 2.06
C CYS A 139 -6.34 21.81 3.33
N CYS A 140 -5.99 21.03 4.36
CA CYS A 140 -5.36 21.56 5.56
C CYS A 140 -3.91 22.00 5.32
N GLN A 141 -3.34 21.66 4.16
CA GLN A 141 -2.03 22.14 3.70
C GLN A 141 -2.14 23.38 2.80
N TRP A 142 -3.36 23.78 2.42
CA TRP A 142 -3.55 24.93 1.56
C TRP A 142 -3.24 26.22 2.32
N GLU A 143 -2.56 27.14 1.64
CA GLU A 143 -2.26 28.46 2.20
C GLU A 143 -3.57 29.17 2.54
N GLY A 144 -3.60 29.78 3.74
CA GLY A 144 -4.79 30.44 4.27
C GLY A 144 -5.84 29.50 4.89
N ILE A 145 -5.71 28.18 4.78
CA ILE A 145 -6.62 27.22 5.41
C ILE A 145 -6.00 26.67 6.69
N ARG A 146 -6.76 26.72 7.80
CA ARG A 146 -6.39 26.05 9.05
C ARG A 146 -7.46 25.06 9.47
N CYS A 147 -7.02 23.84 9.77
CA CYS A 147 -7.87 22.78 10.32
C CYS A 147 -7.59 22.55 11.81
N THR A 148 -8.55 21.97 12.52
CA THR A 148 -8.32 21.44 13.87
C THR A 148 -7.44 20.19 13.84
N ASN A 149 -6.63 19.97 14.88
CA ASN A 149 -5.82 18.75 14.97
C ASN A 149 -6.62 17.51 15.38
N LEU A 150 -7.77 17.67 16.04
CA LEU A 150 -8.56 16.53 16.56
C LEU A 150 -9.56 16.00 15.54
N THR A 151 -10.35 16.89 14.93
CA THR A 151 -11.47 16.50 14.06
C THR A 151 -11.23 16.82 12.59
N ALA A 152 -10.08 17.45 12.28
CA ALA A 152 -9.69 17.89 10.95
C ALA A 152 -10.65 18.86 10.24
N HIS A 153 -11.63 19.40 10.96
CA HIS A 153 -12.54 20.44 10.48
C HIS A 153 -11.79 21.74 10.17
N ILE A 154 -12.16 22.41 9.08
CA ILE A 154 -11.70 23.75 8.73
C ILE A 154 -12.28 24.76 9.73
N ILE A 155 -11.40 25.49 10.39
CA ILE A 155 -11.75 26.52 11.38
C ILE A 155 -11.30 27.92 10.97
N SER A 156 -10.41 28.03 9.99
CA SER A 156 -9.90 29.30 9.50
C SER A 156 -9.80 29.32 7.99
N LEU A 157 -10.29 30.39 7.39
CA LEU A 157 -10.03 30.78 6.01
C LEU A 157 -9.50 32.22 6.06
N HIS A 158 -8.21 32.39 5.79
CA HIS A 158 -7.47 33.63 5.94
C HIS A 158 -6.73 33.94 4.65
N LEU A 159 -7.28 34.84 3.85
CA LEU A 159 -6.73 35.27 2.57
C LEU A 159 -6.75 36.80 2.49
N PRO A 160 -6.00 37.52 3.36
CA PRO A 160 -5.91 38.97 3.26
C PRO A 160 -5.04 39.38 2.06
N GLY A 161 -5.49 40.37 1.30
CA GLY A 161 -4.64 41.03 0.31
C GLY A 161 -3.54 41.89 0.98
N PRO A 162 -2.59 42.43 0.20
CA PRO A 162 -1.51 43.25 0.72
C PRO A 162 -2.05 44.57 1.27
N TYR A 163 -1.66 44.87 2.50
CA TYR A 163 -1.99 46.14 3.16
C TYR A 163 -1.35 47.36 2.45
N TYR A 164 -0.21 47.17 1.76
CA TYR A 164 0.54 48.24 1.12
C TYR A 164 0.57 48.08 -0.40
N TYR A 165 0.26 49.16 -1.13
CA TYR A 165 0.25 49.26 -2.61
C TYR A 165 1.60 48.96 -3.30
N LEU A 166 2.67 48.78 -2.52
CA LEU A 166 4.02 48.47 -3.01
C LEU A 166 4.19 46.99 -3.36
N ASP A 167 3.33 46.12 -2.81
CA ASP A 167 3.35 44.70 -3.13
C ASP A 167 2.43 44.44 -4.32
N SER A 168 3.03 44.01 -5.42
CA SER A 168 2.48 43.93 -6.77
C SER A 168 1.23 43.06 -6.91
N GLY A 169 0.07 43.58 -6.50
CA GLY A 169 -1.23 43.13 -6.97
C GLY A 169 -1.67 41.74 -6.50
N ARG A 170 -1.18 41.21 -5.38
CA ARG A 170 -1.68 39.94 -4.82
C ARG A 170 -3.03 40.10 -4.12
N TYR A 171 -4.08 40.35 -4.88
CA TYR A 171 -5.45 40.36 -4.38
C TYR A 171 -6.30 39.33 -5.13
N ILE A 172 -7.39 38.93 -4.50
CA ILE A 172 -8.44 38.16 -5.16
C ILE A 172 -9.66 39.03 -5.41
N SER A 173 -10.40 38.68 -6.46
CA SER A 173 -11.67 39.29 -6.83
C SER A 173 -12.71 38.20 -7.19
N GLY A 174 -13.86 38.59 -7.74
CA GLY A 174 -14.95 37.67 -8.07
C GLY A 174 -16.01 37.62 -6.98
N GLU A 175 -16.58 36.45 -6.70
CA GLU A 175 -17.71 36.29 -5.77
C GLU A 175 -17.39 35.34 -4.62
N ILE A 176 -17.81 35.68 -3.40
CA ILE A 176 -17.84 34.73 -2.29
C ILE A 176 -18.99 33.74 -2.49
N HIS A 177 -18.67 32.58 -3.09
CA HIS A 177 -19.68 31.57 -3.43
C HIS A 177 -20.37 30.93 -2.21
N LYS A 178 -21.69 30.72 -2.31
CA LYS A 178 -22.56 30.16 -1.25
C LYS A 178 -22.15 28.79 -0.70
N SER A 179 -21.31 28.03 -1.41
CA SER A 179 -20.83 26.72 -0.93
C SER A 179 -20.11 26.81 0.41
N LEU A 180 -19.52 27.97 0.75
CA LEU A 180 -18.87 28.22 2.03
C LEU A 180 -19.81 28.03 3.24
N MET A 181 -21.14 28.13 3.07
CA MET A 181 -22.11 27.84 4.13
C MET A 181 -22.00 26.40 4.69
N LYS A 182 -21.36 25.48 3.94
CA LYS A 182 -21.12 24.10 4.37
C LYS A 182 -19.98 23.99 5.39
N LEU A 183 -19.13 25.02 5.54
CA LEU A 183 -18.04 25.08 6.52
C LEU A 183 -18.59 25.44 7.91
N ARG A 184 -19.41 24.56 8.48
CA ARG A 184 -20.15 24.82 9.73
C ARG A 184 -19.25 25.08 10.94
N HIS A 185 -17.99 24.64 10.91
CA HIS A 185 -17.02 24.81 11.99
C HIS A 185 -16.11 26.02 11.79
N LEU A 186 -16.30 26.80 10.72
CA LEU A 186 -15.49 27.97 10.45
C LEU A 186 -15.64 28.99 11.59
N GLN A 187 -14.53 29.40 12.19
CA GLN A 187 -14.47 30.35 13.30
C GLN A 187 -13.84 31.67 12.90
N TYR A 188 -12.97 31.65 11.89
CA TYR A 188 -12.22 32.80 11.44
C TYR A 188 -12.32 32.90 9.92
N PHE A 189 -12.82 34.04 9.43
CA PHE A 189 -12.92 34.34 8.01
C PHE A 189 -12.36 35.74 7.73
N ASN A 190 -11.29 35.83 6.96
CA ASN A 190 -10.64 37.10 6.63
C ASN A 190 -10.36 37.15 5.13
N LEU A 191 -10.99 38.11 4.47
CA LEU A 191 -10.76 38.48 3.07
C LEU A 191 -10.40 39.97 2.94
N SER A 192 -9.90 40.60 4.01
CA SER A 192 -9.54 42.02 4.03
C SER A 192 -8.54 42.40 2.92
N PHE A 193 -8.55 43.66 2.50
CA PHE A 193 -7.62 44.21 1.48
C PHE A 193 -7.67 43.52 0.11
N ASN A 194 -8.79 42.89 -0.24
CA ASN A 194 -9.03 42.31 -1.57
C ASN A 194 -9.88 43.22 -2.46
N ASP A 195 -10.24 42.77 -3.66
CA ASP A 195 -11.00 43.56 -4.64
C ASP A 195 -12.33 42.88 -5.01
N PHE A 196 -13.34 43.03 -4.17
CA PHE A 196 -14.69 42.49 -4.38
C PHE A 196 -15.68 43.53 -4.89
N ARG A 197 -15.21 44.48 -5.71
CA ARG A 197 -16.07 45.47 -6.38
C ARG A 197 -17.20 44.77 -7.15
N ASP A 198 -18.33 45.46 -7.23
CA ASP A 198 -19.55 45.00 -7.91
C ASP A 198 -20.17 43.72 -7.32
N THR A 199 -19.75 43.34 -6.10
CA THR A 199 -20.37 42.26 -5.33
C THR A 199 -20.82 42.75 -3.96
N ASN A 200 -21.96 42.22 -3.51
CA ASN A 200 -22.49 42.51 -2.19
C ASN A 200 -21.95 41.48 -1.19
N ILE A 201 -21.90 41.87 0.08
CA ILE A 201 -21.61 40.93 1.17
C ILE A 201 -22.73 39.87 1.20
N PRO A 202 -22.43 38.57 1.01
CA PRO A 202 -23.47 37.56 0.93
C PRO A 202 -24.18 37.33 2.26
N GLU A 203 -25.52 37.31 2.24
CA GLU A 203 -26.35 37.10 3.43
C GLU A 203 -26.09 35.74 4.10
N PHE A 204 -25.68 34.72 3.33
CA PHE A 204 -25.41 33.40 3.88
C PHE A 204 -24.27 33.41 4.90
N LEU A 205 -23.42 34.43 4.96
CA LEU A 205 -22.39 34.55 5.99
C LEU A 205 -23.01 34.57 7.39
N GLY A 206 -24.25 35.07 7.54
CA GLY A 206 -25.01 34.99 8.79
C GLY A 206 -25.39 33.56 9.21
N SER A 207 -25.36 32.59 8.29
CA SER A 207 -25.63 31.17 8.60
C SER A 207 -24.43 30.43 9.20
N LEU A 208 -23.23 31.03 9.19
CA LEU A 208 -22.03 30.46 9.78
C LEU A 208 -22.03 30.67 11.30
N THR A 209 -22.84 29.88 12.00
CA THR A 209 -23.14 30.07 13.44
C THR A 209 -21.93 29.95 14.37
N ASN A 210 -20.83 29.33 13.92
CA ASN A 210 -19.59 29.21 14.70
C ASN A 210 -18.56 30.31 14.40
N LEU A 211 -18.87 31.23 13.46
CA LEU A 211 -17.97 32.31 13.08
C LEU A 211 -17.81 33.29 14.24
N ARG A 212 -16.57 33.52 14.65
CA ARG A 212 -16.20 34.42 15.76
C ARG A 212 -15.49 35.67 15.28
N TYR A 213 -14.85 35.59 14.14
CA TYR A 213 -14.11 36.67 13.53
C TYR A 213 -14.41 36.73 12.04
N LEU A 214 -14.85 37.89 11.59
CA LEU A 214 -15.10 38.21 10.20
C LEU A 214 -14.39 39.53 9.87
N ASP A 215 -13.47 39.50 8.92
CA ASP A 215 -12.81 40.69 8.41
C ASP A 215 -12.96 40.78 6.89
N LEU A 216 -13.77 41.74 6.47
CA LEU A 216 -14.01 42.11 5.07
C LEU A 216 -13.61 43.57 4.83
N SER A 217 -12.81 44.15 5.74
CA SER A 217 -12.40 45.55 5.66
C SER A 217 -11.57 45.80 4.39
N SER A 218 -11.64 47.03 3.87
CA SER A 218 -10.86 47.45 2.70
C SER A 218 -11.00 46.50 1.49
N SER A 219 -12.16 45.85 1.32
CA SER A 219 -12.40 44.85 0.27
C SER A 219 -13.34 45.32 -0.84
N TYR A 220 -13.76 46.59 -0.81
CA TYR A 220 -14.54 47.26 -1.85
C TYR A 220 -15.91 46.63 -2.22
N PHE A 221 -16.57 45.92 -1.29
CA PHE A 221 -17.96 45.46 -1.45
C PHE A 221 -18.93 46.64 -1.65
N SER A 222 -20.00 46.43 -2.44
CA SER A 222 -21.08 47.40 -2.70
C SER A 222 -22.30 47.23 -1.81
#